data_AF-A0A9P6STZ9-F1
#
_entry.id   AF-A0A9P6STZ9-F1
#
_cell.length_a   1.000
_cell.length_b   1.000
_cell.length_c   1.000
_cell.angle_alpha   90.00
_cell.angle_beta   90.00
_cell.angle_gamma   90.00
#
_symmetry.space_group_name_H-M   'P 1'
#
loop_
_entity.id
_entity.type
_entity.pdbx_description
1 polymer ?
#
loop_
_entity_poly.entity_id
_entity_poly.type
_entity_poly.pdbx_seq_one_letter_code
_entity_poly.pdbx_strand_id
1 'polypeptide(L)'
;MALGPSILPVFEQLGLLEELKKIALPCPVAEMYTNEIEKLGTIDMSDHEKLTTYEADVLVGADGAYSGVRQSMCKRLDERGRLPKSDQENFSIGSVIMVGVAEPKDPTKYPQLNDN
;
A
#
# COMPACT_ATOMS: atom_id res chain seq x y z
N MET A 1 4.73 -7.21 -6.01
CA MET A 1 5.04 -6.29 -4.91
C MET A 1 4.92 -4.88 -5.48
N ALA A 2 3.99 -4.07 -4.99
CA ALA A 2 3.75 -2.72 -5.48
C ALA A 2 4.26 -1.71 -4.43
N LEU A 3 4.92 -0.65 -4.88
CA LEU A 3 5.33 0.46 -4.03
C LEU A 3 4.15 1.44 -3.94
N GLY A 4 3.68 1.70 -2.73
CA GLY A 4 2.63 2.68 -2.52
C GLY A 4 3.14 4.10 -2.85
N PRO A 5 2.27 5.02 -3.33
CA PRO A 5 2.68 6.38 -3.70
C PRO A 5 3.32 7.16 -2.54
N SER A 6 3.03 6.77 -1.30
CA SER A 6 3.60 7.36 -0.08
C SER A 6 5.11 7.21 0.06
N ILE A 7 5.74 6.23 -0.60
CA ILE A 7 7.19 6.01 -0.52
C ILE A 7 7.98 6.80 -1.57
N LEU A 8 7.31 7.33 -2.60
CA LEU A 8 7.97 8.03 -3.71
C LEU A 8 8.79 9.26 -3.27
N PRO A 9 8.33 10.10 -2.32
CA PRO A 9 9.14 11.21 -1.82
C PRO A 9 10.44 10.76 -1.14
N VAL A 10 10.49 9.58 -0.54
CA VAL A 10 11.72 9.04 0.08
C VAL A 10 12.73 8.68 -1.00
N PHE A 11 12.29 8.04 -2.10
CA PHE A 11 13.15 7.78 -3.23
C PHE A 11 13.61 9.06 -3.92
N GLU A 12 12.79 10.12 -3.92
CA GLU A 12 13.18 11.45 -4.41
C GLU A 12 14.29 12.05 -3.55
N GLN A 13 14.12 12.04 -2.22
CA GLN A 13 15.12 12.53 -1.27
C GLN A 13 16.45 11.78 -1.36
N LEU A 14 16.41 10.50 -1.68
CA LEU A 14 17.61 9.67 -1.87
C LEU A 14 18.24 9.82 -3.27
N GLY A 15 17.63 10.59 -4.17
CA GLY A 15 18.08 10.72 -5.56
C GLY A 15 17.87 9.45 -6.41
N LEU A 16 17.10 8.48 -5.90
CA LEU A 16 16.87 7.18 -6.53
C LEU A 16 15.55 7.11 -7.31
N LEU A 17 14.68 8.13 -7.21
CA LEU A 17 13.35 8.11 -7.83
C LEU A 17 13.40 7.87 -9.35
N GLU A 18 14.33 8.53 -10.04
CA GLU A 18 14.46 8.39 -11.49
C GLU A 18 15.03 7.04 -11.90
N GLU A 19 15.89 6.42 -11.08
CA GLU A 19 16.37 5.06 -11.31
C GLU A 19 15.27 4.03 -11.06
N LEU A 20 14.48 4.23 -10.00
CA LEU A 20 13.33 3.39 -9.69
C LEU A 20 12.27 3.44 -10.80
N LYS A 21 11.95 4.63 -11.32
CA LYS A 21 11.00 4.79 -12.44
C LYS A 21 11.44 4.06 -13.71
N LYS A 22 12.74 3.98 -13.99
CA LYS A 22 13.26 3.26 -15.17
C LYS A 22 13.04 1.76 -15.11
N ILE A 23 13.00 1.18 -13.91
CA ILE A 23 12.81 -0.26 -13.69
C ILE A 23 11.38 -0.62 -13.28
N ALA A 24 10.58 0.37 -12.87
CA ALA A 24 9.20 0.18 -12.49
C ALA A 24 8.35 -0.22 -13.71
N LEU A 25 7.55 -1.28 -13.53
CA LEU A 25 6.54 -1.64 -14.51
C LEU A 25 5.25 -0.85 -14.22
N PRO A 26 4.62 -0.24 -15.23
CA PRO A 26 3.36 0.46 -15.04
C PRO A 26 2.27 -0.52 -14.57
N CYS A 27 1.43 -0.06 -13.65
CA CYS A 27 0.25 -0.77 -13.20
C CYS A 27 -0.99 -0.05 -13.75
N PRO A 28 -1.48 -0.40 -14.95
CA PRO A 28 -2.56 0.34 -15.60
C PRO A 28 -3.92 0.03 -14.98
N VAL A 29 -4.07 -1.11 -14.31
CA VAL A 29 -5.36 -1.57 -13.79
C VAL A 29 -5.18 -2.28 -12.45
N ALA A 30 -6.03 -1.93 -11.48
CA ALA A 30 -6.20 -2.70 -10.25
C ALA A 30 -7.63 -3.26 -10.18
N GLU A 31 -7.76 -4.58 -10.04
CA GLU A 31 -9.05 -5.25 -9.87
C GLU A 31 -9.24 -5.65 -8.41
N MET A 32 -10.43 -5.37 -7.88
CA MET A 32 -10.79 -5.70 -6.50
C MET A 32 -11.82 -6.83 -6.51
N TYR A 33 -11.66 -7.77 -5.58
CA TYR A 33 -12.52 -8.96 -5.48
C TYR A 33 -12.97 -9.18 -4.03
N THR A 34 -14.10 -9.86 -3.86
CA THR A 34 -14.53 -10.41 -2.56
C THR A 34 -13.66 -11.61 -2.17
N ASN A 35 -13.87 -12.12 -0.95
CA ASN A 35 -13.29 -13.39 -0.49
C ASN A 35 -13.84 -14.61 -1.25
N GLU A 36 -14.97 -14.48 -1.94
CA GLU A 36 -15.51 -15.48 -2.87
C GLU A 36 -15.01 -15.28 -4.33
N ILE A 37 -14.04 -14.39 -4.56
CA ILE A 37 -13.46 -14.09 -5.89
C ILE A 37 -14.50 -13.46 -6.84
N GLU A 38 -15.52 -12.80 -6.29
CA GLU A 38 -16.45 -12.00 -7.10
C GLU A 38 -15.87 -10.61 -7.31
N LYS A 39 -15.87 -10.13 -8.56
CA LYS A 39 -15.28 -8.82 -8.89
C LYS A 39 -16.11 -7.69 -8.29
N LEU A 40 -15.50 -6.92 -7.39
CA LEU A 40 -16.09 -5.72 -6.78
C LEU A 40 -15.96 -4.49 -7.68
N GLY A 41 -14.85 -4.37 -8.42
CA GLY A 41 -14.60 -3.19 -9.24
C GLY A 41 -13.24 -3.20 -9.92
N THR A 42 -13.04 -2.19 -10.77
CA THR A 42 -11.79 -1.95 -11.50
C THR A 42 -11.39 -0.49 -11.29
N ILE A 43 -10.13 -0.25 -10.96
CA ILE A 43 -9.52 1.09 -10.98
C ILE A 43 -8.61 1.13 -12.19
N ASP A 44 -8.93 1.98 -13.15
CA ASP A 44 -8.08 2.30 -14.30
C ASP A 44 -7.13 3.43 -13.90
N MET A 45 -5.83 3.15 -13.98
CA MET A 45 -4.73 4.05 -13.63
C MET A 45 -3.86 4.37 -14.86
N SER A 46 -4.34 4.07 -16.06
CA SER A 46 -3.60 4.25 -17.32
C SER A 46 -3.20 5.71 -17.60
N ASP A 47 -3.92 6.68 -17.02
CA ASP A 47 -3.77 8.12 -17.31
C ASP A 47 -2.94 8.91 -16.27
N HIS A 48 -2.37 8.27 -15.24
CA HIS A 48 -1.67 8.98 -14.15
C HIS A 48 -0.21 9.33 -14.49
N GLU A 49 0.03 10.47 -15.16
CA GLU A 49 1.38 10.91 -15.53
C GLU A 49 1.91 12.19 -14.82
N LYS A 50 1.16 12.89 -13.94
CA LYS A 50 1.62 14.22 -13.45
C LYS A 50 1.36 14.61 -11.97
N LEU A 51 2.49 14.88 -11.28
CA LEU A 51 2.80 15.93 -10.28
C LEU A 51 2.53 15.74 -8.76
N THR A 52 3.38 16.43 -7.98
CA THR A 52 4.00 15.99 -6.71
C THR A 52 3.94 17.03 -5.56
N THR A 53 2.91 17.86 -5.47
CA THR A 53 2.68 18.70 -4.26
C THR A 53 1.19 18.90 -4.02
N TYR A 54 0.72 18.68 -2.79
CA TYR A 54 -0.69 18.78 -2.42
C TYR A 54 -0.87 19.58 -1.13
N GLU A 55 -1.67 20.64 -1.21
CA GLU A 55 -2.27 21.30 -0.06
C GLU A 55 -3.62 20.63 0.19
N ALA A 56 -3.89 20.19 1.41
CA ALA A 56 -5.07 19.38 1.70
C ALA A 56 -5.65 19.69 3.08
N ASP A 57 -6.97 19.76 3.15
CA ASP A 57 -7.71 19.82 4.42
C ASP A 57 -7.61 18.49 5.19
N VAL A 58 -7.27 17.39 4.50
CA VAL A 58 -7.18 16.03 5.05
C VAL A 58 -5.91 15.34 4.58
N LEU A 59 -5.10 14.87 5.52
CA LEU A 59 -3.88 14.09 5.30
C LEU A 59 -4.14 12.60 5.57
N VAL A 60 -3.86 11.74 4.59
CA VAL A 60 -4.01 10.28 4.71
C VAL A 60 -2.64 9.62 4.73
N GLY A 61 -2.25 9.05 5.88
CA GLY A 61 -1.00 8.30 6.06
C GLY A 61 -1.15 6.81 5.75
N ALA A 62 -0.14 6.21 5.11
CA ALA A 62 -0.09 4.79 4.77
C ALA A 62 0.80 3.96 5.73
N ASP A 63 1.05 4.48 6.93
CA ASP A 63 1.82 3.83 8.00
C ASP A 63 0.96 2.97 8.93
N GLY A 64 -0.33 2.81 8.58
CA GLY A 64 -1.25 1.85 9.17
C GLY A 64 -1.63 2.18 10.62
N ALA A 65 -2.20 1.20 11.32
CA ALA A 65 -2.73 1.38 12.67
C ALA A 65 -1.68 1.86 13.69
N TYR A 66 -0.39 1.63 13.43
CA TYR A 66 0.74 1.98 14.31
C TYR A 66 1.54 3.20 13.84
N SER A 67 0.97 4.00 12.95
CA SER A 67 1.49 5.27 12.48
C SER A 67 2.05 6.16 13.60
N GLY A 68 3.34 6.46 13.55
CA GLY A 68 3.97 7.42 14.47
C GLY A 68 3.46 8.86 14.26
N VAL A 69 3.11 9.22 13.02
CA VAL A 69 2.53 10.52 12.69
C VAL A 69 1.13 10.64 13.30
N ARG A 70 0.28 9.63 13.12
CA ARG A 70 -1.07 9.55 13.69
C ARG A 70 -1.03 9.58 15.21
N GLN A 71 -0.15 8.80 15.85
CA GLN A 71 0.00 8.79 17.31
C GLN A 71 0.37 10.18 17.84
N SER A 72 1.35 10.85 17.21
CA SER A 72 1.75 12.21 17.59
C SER A 72 0.61 13.23 17.41
N MET A 73 -0.15 13.10 16.31
CA MET A 73 -1.31 13.97 16.04
C MET A 73 -2.45 13.73 17.04
N CYS A 74 -2.83 12.48 17.28
CA CYS A 74 -3.88 12.12 18.24
C CYS A 74 -3.52 12.61 19.65
N LYS A 75 -2.26 12.45 20.07
CA LYS A 75 -1.77 12.98 21.36
C LYS A 75 -1.96 14.50 21.47
N ARG A 76 -1.56 15.26 20.45
CA ARG A 76 -1.68 16.73 20.43
C ARG A 76 -3.14 17.20 20.38
N LEU A 77 -4.03 16.44 19.73
CA LEU A 77 -5.46 16.74 19.70
C LEU A 77 -6.14 16.43 21.04
N ASP A 78 -5.72 15.37 21.71
CA ASP A 78 -6.21 14.98 23.03
C ASP A 78 -5.83 16.03 24.10
N GLU A 79 -4.58 16.49 24.09
CA GLU A 79 -4.10 17.60 24.94
C GLU A 79 -4.92 18.89 24.77
N ARG A 80 -5.55 19.09 23.60
CA ARG A 80 -6.40 20.24 23.28
C ARG A 80 -7.89 19.97 23.49
N GLY A 81 -8.27 18.77 23.96
CA GLY A 81 -9.66 18.35 24.10
C GLY A 81 -10.42 18.27 22.78
N ARG A 82 -9.72 18.07 21.66
CA ARG A 82 -10.29 18.03 20.30
C ARG A 82 -10.22 16.65 19.63
N LEU A 83 -9.74 15.63 20.33
CA LEU A 83 -9.69 14.28 19.79
C LEU A 83 -11.13 13.70 19.69
N PRO A 84 -11.57 13.23 18.51
CA PRO A 84 -12.88 12.58 18.37
C PRO A 84 -12.97 11.32 19.23
N LYS A 85 -14.16 11.05 19.81
CA LYS A 85 -14.38 9.86 20.65
C LYS A 85 -14.11 8.54 19.90
N SER A 86 -14.46 8.48 18.62
CA SER A 86 -14.20 7.31 17.76
C SER A 86 -12.72 6.99 17.61
N ASP A 87 -11.83 7.99 17.70
CA ASP A 87 -10.38 7.79 17.64
C ASP A 87 -9.77 7.32 18.96
N GLN A 88 -10.55 7.30 20.04
CA GLN A 88 -10.14 6.77 21.35
C GLN A 88 -10.50 5.28 21.50
N GLU A 89 -11.29 4.74 20.58
CA GLU A 89 -11.70 3.33 20.59
C GLU A 89 -10.58 2.43 20.05
N ASN A 90 -10.54 1.18 20.51
CA ASN A 90 -9.59 0.19 20.00
C ASN A 90 -9.89 -0.12 18.52
N PHE A 91 -8.84 -0.24 17.71
CA PHE A 91 -9.00 -0.69 16.33
C PHE A 91 -9.57 -2.11 16.28
N SER A 92 -10.71 -2.28 15.62
CA SER A 92 -11.15 -3.57 15.11
C SER A 92 -10.30 -3.94 13.89
N ILE A 93 -9.10 -4.49 14.12
CA ILE A 93 -8.24 -4.97 13.03
C ILE A 93 -8.87 -6.22 12.42
N GLY A 94 -9.54 -6.06 11.28
CA GLY A 94 -9.72 -7.15 10.33
C GLY A 94 -8.35 -7.48 9.72
N SER A 95 -7.84 -8.68 9.96
CA SER A 95 -6.60 -9.12 9.33
C SER A 95 -6.90 -9.66 7.93
N VAL A 96 -6.30 -9.05 6.91
CA VAL A 96 -6.24 -9.62 5.56
C VAL A 96 -4.90 -10.32 5.44
N ILE A 97 -4.92 -11.65 5.63
CA ILE A 97 -3.73 -12.48 5.44
C ILE A 97 -3.70 -12.93 3.99
N MET A 98 -2.74 -12.42 3.21
CA MET A 98 -2.47 -12.86 1.85
C MET A 98 -1.55 -14.09 1.91
N VAL A 99 -2.12 -15.29 1.78
CA VAL A 99 -1.33 -16.53 1.69
C VAL A 99 -1.21 -16.92 0.22
N GLY A 100 0.02 -16.85 -0.31
CA GLY A 100 0.33 -17.44 -1.60
C GLY A 100 0.50 -18.95 -1.45
N VAL A 101 -0.48 -19.73 -1.87
CA VAL A 101 -0.31 -21.19 -2.00
C VAL A 101 0.25 -21.45 -3.38
N ALA A 102 1.52 -21.88 -3.45
CA ALA A 102 2.10 -22.35 -4.69
C ALA A 102 1.80 -23.84 -4.88
N GLU A 103 1.26 -24.22 -6.03
CA GLU A 103 1.18 -25.63 -6.43
C GLU A 103 2.58 -26.18 -6.72
N PRO A 104 2.83 -27.48 -6.46
CA PRO A 104 4.04 -28.15 -6.89
C PRO A 104 4.29 -27.91 -8.37
N LYS A 105 5.45 -27.36 -8.69
CA LYS A 105 5.82 -27.06 -10.08
C LYS A 105 6.19 -28.36 -10.80
N ASP A 106 5.72 -28.50 -12.04
CA ASP A 106 6.02 -29.66 -12.89
C ASP A 106 7.53 -29.80 -13.14
N PRO A 107 8.19 -30.87 -12.67
CA PRO A 107 9.62 -31.08 -12.87
C PRO A 107 10.01 -31.29 -14.34
N THR A 108 9.07 -31.67 -15.20
CA THR A 108 9.28 -31.81 -16.65
C THR A 108 9.43 -30.44 -17.30
N LYS A 109 8.67 -29.46 -16.80
CA LYS A 109 8.70 -28.06 -17.27
C LYS A 109 9.84 -27.26 -16.62
N TYR A 110 10.23 -27.61 -15.40
CA TYR A 110 11.32 -26.99 -14.65
C TYR A 110 12.33 -28.04 -14.18
N PRO A 111 13.25 -28.48 -15.07
CA PRO A 111 14.17 -29.58 -14.78
C PRO A 111 15.10 -29.31 -13.59
N GLN A 112 15.38 -28.03 -13.29
CA GLN A 112 16.19 -27.58 -12.17
C GLN A 112 15.62 -27.96 -10.80
N LEU A 113 14.34 -28.35 -10.74
CA LEU A 113 13.73 -28.89 -9.53
C LEU A 113 14.21 -30.32 -9.20
N ASN A 114 14.91 -30.98 -10.13
CA ASN A 114 15.51 -32.30 -9.92
C ASN A 114 17.00 -32.23 -9.54
N ASP A 115 17.58 -31.03 -9.52
CA ASP A 115 18.96 -30.81 -9.11
C ASP A 115 18.99 -30.73 -7.57
N ASN A 116 19.35 -31.85 -6.92
CA ASN A 116 19.60 -31.91 -5.48
C ASN A 116 20.93 -31.26 -5.10
#